data_AF-A0A2N8RYW6-F1
#
_entry.id   AF-A0A2N8RYW6-F1
#
_cell.length_a   1.000
_cell.length_b   1.000
_cell.length_c   1.000
_cell.angle_alpha   90.00
_cell.angle_beta   90.00
_cell.angle_gamma   90.00
#
_symmetry.space_group_name_H-M   'P 1'
#
loop_
_entity.id
_entity.type
_entity.pdbx_description
1 polymer ?
#
loop_
_entity_poly.entity_id
_entity_poly.type
_entity_poly.pdbx_seq_one_letter_code
_entity_poly.pdbx_strand_id
1 'polypeptide(L)'
;MSNLQELILEARNGLSIQERIPDQKWREIATFCGSAEIAEIELRIQDLRAELESVEEWDGDTQDDINLAIYKFKLLLEAAKAHRAESPN
;
A
#
# COMPACT_ATOMS: atom_id res chain seq x y z
N MET A 1 14.77 -6.86 0.25
CA MET A 1 13.36 -6.53 0.51
C MET A 1 13.38 -5.31 1.38
N SER A 2 12.49 -4.35 1.14
CA SER A 2 12.37 -3.18 2.01
C SER A 2 11.53 -3.53 3.24
N ASN A 3 11.71 -2.77 4.33
CA ASN A 3 11.00 -2.98 5.59
C ASN A 3 9.47 -2.95 5.41
N LEU A 4 8.97 -2.06 4.54
CA LEU A 4 7.58 -2.01 4.12
C LEU A 4 7.08 -3.32 3.49
N GLN A 5 7.90 -3.95 2.64
CA GLN A 5 7.53 -5.19 1.96
C GLN A 5 7.47 -6.35 2.95
N GLU A 6 8.35 -6.38 3.96
CA GLU A 6 8.29 -7.35 5.05
C GLU A 6 7.02 -7.18 5.87
N LEU A 7 6.67 -5.95 6.26
CA LEU A 7 5.43 -5.66 7.00
C LEU A 7 4.17 -6.05 6.21
N ILE A 8 4.13 -5.80 4.91
CA ILE A 8 3.01 -6.22 4.04
C ILE A 8 2.96 -7.75 3.92
N LEU A 9 4.12 -8.40 3.80
CA LEU A 9 4.22 -9.85 3.71
C LEU A 9 3.75 -10.51 5.02
N GLU A 10 4.12 -9.96 6.17
CA GLU A 10 3.66 -10.39 7.49
C GLU A 10 2.16 -10.14 7.68
N ALA A 11 1.65 -9.01 7.21
CA ALA A 11 0.21 -8.73 7.25
C ALA A 11 -0.60 -9.69 6.37
N ARG A 12 -0.01 -10.14 5.26
CA ARG A 12 -0.56 -11.21 4.41
C ARG A 12 -0.35 -12.61 5.00
N ASN A 13 0.60 -12.78 5.91
CA ASN A 13 0.89 -14.07 6.53
C ASN A 13 -0.33 -14.51 7.36
N GLY A 14 -0.87 -15.69 7.03
CA GLY A 14 -2.12 -16.21 7.60
C GLY A 14 -3.40 -15.82 6.86
N LEU A 15 -3.33 -15.06 5.77
CA LEU A 15 -4.45 -14.84 4.85
C LEU A 15 -4.33 -15.82 3.67
N SER A 16 -5.46 -16.37 3.24
CA SER A 16 -5.52 -17.13 1.99
C SER A 16 -5.14 -16.25 0.80
N ILE A 17 -4.72 -16.84 -0.32
CA ILE A 17 -4.32 -16.11 -1.55
C ILE A 17 -5.44 -15.17 -2.05
N GLN A 18 -6.70 -15.52 -1.78
CA GLN A 18 -7.88 -14.74 -2.14
C GLN A 18 -8.29 -13.73 -1.07
N GLU A 19 -7.75 -13.85 0.15
CA GLU A 19 -8.07 -12.96 1.26
C GLU A 19 -7.20 -11.71 1.21
N ARG A 20 -7.89 -10.57 1.15
CA ARG A 20 -7.24 -9.25 1.13
C ARG A 20 -6.82 -8.86 2.54
N ILE A 21 -5.70 -8.14 2.64
CA ILE A 21 -5.26 -7.57 3.92
C ILE A 21 -6.36 -6.64 4.46
N PRO A 22 -6.90 -6.90 5.66
CA PRO A 22 -7.96 -6.07 6.22
C PRO A 22 -7.44 -4.66 6.55
N ASP A 23 -8.32 -3.67 6.47
CA ASP A 23 -7.98 -2.25 6.70
C ASP A 23 -7.34 -2.01 8.07
N GLN A 24 -7.69 -2.82 9.07
CA GLN A 24 -7.09 -2.77 10.39
C GLN A 24 -5.59 -3.07 10.36
N LYS A 25 -5.15 -4.09 9.62
CA LYS A 25 -3.73 -4.41 9.47
C LYS A 25 -2.98 -3.31 8.71
N TRP A 26 -3.60 -2.67 7.73
CA TRP A 26 -3.00 -1.50 7.07
C TRP A 26 -2.74 -0.35 8.03
N ARG A 27 -3.66 -0.08 8.96
CA ARG A 27 -3.44 0.93 10.01
C ARG A 27 -2.35 0.55 10.99
N GLU A 28 -2.20 -0.74 11.31
CA GLU A 28 -1.09 -1.22 12.15
C GLU A 28 0.25 -1.03 11.45
N ILE A 29 0.37 -1.41 10.17
CA ILE A 29 1.58 -1.16 9.36
C ILE A 29 1.92 0.33 9.34
N ALA A 30 0.91 1.20 9.23
CA ALA A 30 1.09 2.65 9.21
C ALA A 30 1.86 3.18 10.43
N THR A 31 1.72 2.56 11.61
CA THR A 31 2.44 2.98 12.82
C THR A 31 3.92 2.63 12.80
N PHE A 32 4.31 1.66 11.96
CA PHE A 32 5.72 1.27 11.76
C PHE A 32 6.37 1.99 10.58
N CYS A 33 5.59 2.73 9.78
CA CYS A 33 6.09 3.46 8.62
C CYS A 33 6.80 4.76 9.04
N GLY A 34 8.09 4.84 8.75
CA GLY A 34 8.88 6.06 8.86
C GLY A 34 8.98 6.84 7.54
N SER A 35 9.91 7.80 7.48
CA SER A 35 10.13 8.62 6.27
C SER A 35 10.49 7.77 5.05
N ALA A 36 11.27 6.71 5.24
CA ALA A 36 11.73 5.84 4.17
C ALA A 36 10.57 5.03 3.60
N GLU A 37 9.74 4.45 4.47
CA GLU A 37 8.56 3.69 4.07
C GLU A 37 7.53 4.58 3.38
N ILE A 38 7.32 5.82 3.85
CA ILE A 38 6.46 6.81 3.20
C ILE A 38 6.92 7.09 1.77
N ALA A 39 8.22 7.35 1.57
CA ALA A 39 8.78 7.59 0.24
C ALA A 39 8.64 6.37 -0.68
N GLU A 40 8.82 5.17 -0.13
CA GLU A 40 8.61 3.92 -0.87
C GLU A 40 7.14 3.71 -1.26
N ILE A 41 6.19 4.01 -0.36
CA ILE A 41 4.74 3.94 -0.66
C ILE A 41 4.39 4.91 -1.80
N GLU A 42 4.91 6.15 -1.76
CA GLU A 42 4.68 7.14 -2.80
C GLU A 42 5.23 6.70 -4.15
N LEU A 43 6.45 6.13 -4.16
CA LEU A 43 7.06 5.58 -5.36
C LEU A 43 6.24 4.40 -5.91
N ARG A 44 5.78 3.51 -5.03
CA ARG A 44 4.94 2.37 -5.43
C ARG A 44 3.60 2.81 -6.03
N ILE A 45 3.00 3.88 -5.51
CA ILE A 45 1.79 4.46 -6.08
C ILE A 45 2.06 5.03 -7.48
N GLN A 46 3.22 5.65 -7.70
CA GLN A 46 3.60 6.12 -9.04
C GLN A 46 3.81 4.96 -10.01
N ASP A 47 4.52 3.91 -9.60
CA ASP A 47 4.72 2.71 -10.42
C ASP A 47 3.39 2.09 -10.83
N LEU A 48 2.46 1.92 -9.88
CA LEU A 48 1.13 1.38 -10.17
C LEU A 48 0.30 2.27 -11.09
N ARG A 49 0.47 3.59 -11.04
CA ARG A 49 -0.21 4.50 -11.98
C ARG A 49 0.37 4.39 -13.39
N ALA A 50 1.69 4.22 -13.50
CA ALA A 50 2.34 3.98 -14.79
C ALA A 50 1.94 2.61 -15.35
N GLU A 51 1.83 1.59 -14.49
CA GLU A 51 1.30 0.28 -14.84
C GLU A 51 -0.14 0.39 -15.34
N LEU A 52 -1.01 1.11 -14.63
CA LEU A 52 -2.39 1.35 -15.03
C LEU A 52 -2.50 2.01 -16.42
N GLU A 53 -1.63 2.97 -16.74
CA GLU A 53 -1.57 3.62 -18.06
C GLU A 53 -1.10 2.65 -19.16
N SER A 54 -0.31 1.64 -18.80
CA SER A 54 0.15 0.60 -19.72
C SER A 54 -0.85 -0.56 -19.91
N VAL A 55 -1.85 -0.69 -19.02
CA VAL A 55 -2.90 -1.71 -19.12
C VAL A 55 -3.87 -1.33 -20.24
N GLU A 56 -4.19 -2.31 -21.07
CA GLU A 56 -5.09 -2.11 -22.19
C GLU A 56 -6.50 -1.75 -21.70
N GLU A 57 -7.18 -0.83 -22.40
CA GLU A 57 -8.49 -0.32 -21.98
C GLU A 57 -9.57 -1.40 -21.85
N TRP A 58 -9.42 -2.51 -22.59
CA TRP A 58 -10.35 -3.64 -22.56
C TRP A 58 -10.15 -4.56 -21.36
N ASP A 59 -9.01 -4.46 -20.67
CA ASP A 59 -8.70 -5.24 -19.47
C ASP A 59 -9.14 -4.50 -18.20
N GLY A 60 -10.45 -4.41 -18.03
CA GLY A 60 -11.07 -3.74 -16.88
C GLY A 60 -10.78 -4.43 -15.54
N ASP A 61 -10.61 -5.76 -15.54
CA ASP A 61 -10.32 -6.51 -14.31
C ASP A 61 -8.94 -6.14 -13.76
N THR A 62 -7.92 -6.09 -14.63
CA THR A 62 -6.57 -5.66 -14.21
C THR A 62 -6.55 -4.18 -13.79
N GLN A 63 -7.29 -3.31 -14.48
CA GLN A 63 -7.43 -1.92 -14.08
C GLN A 63 -8.05 -1.78 -12.68
N ASP A 64 -9.09 -2.56 -12.38
CA ASP A 64 -9.76 -2.55 -11.08
C ASP A 64 -8.83 -3.05 -9.97
N ASP A 65 -8.04 -4.10 -10.22
CA ASP A 65 -7.07 -4.62 -9.26
C ASP A 65 -5.94 -3.61 -8.98
N ILE A 66 -5.41 -2.94 -10.00
CA ILE A 66 -4.40 -1.88 -9.83
C ILE A 66 -4.99 -0.67 -9.10
N ASN A 67 -6.20 -0.24 -9.46
CA ASN A 67 -6.88 0.86 -8.78
C ASN A 67 -7.13 0.54 -7.31
N LEU A 68 -7.52 -0.70 -7.00
CA LEU A 68 -7.68 -1.16 -5.63
C LEU A 68 -6.34 -1.15 -4.88
N ALA A 69 -5.26 -1.62 -5.49
CA ALA A 69 -3.92 -1.58 -4.89
C ALA A 69 -3.52 -0.13 -4.58
N ILE A 70 -3.69 0.79 -5.54
CA ILE A 70 -3.44 2.23 -5.36
C ILE A 70 -4.26 2.78 -4.20
N TYR A 71 -5.54 2.44 -4.10
CA TYR A 71 -6.41 2.87 -3.02
C TYR A 71 -5.89 2.42 -1.64
N LYS A 72 -5.47 1.15 -1.51
CA LYS A 72 -4.90 0.64 -0.26
C LYS A 72 -3.60 1.33 0.12
N PHE A 73 -2.70 1.55 -0.85
CA PHE A 73 -1.46 2.28 -0.59
C PHE A 73 -1.70 3.74 -0.20
N LYS A 74 -2.70 4.41 -0.79
CA LYS A 74 -3.09 5.76 -0.36
C LYS A 74 -3.60 5.79 1.07
N LEU A 75 -4.46 4.84 1.47
CA LEU A 75 -4.92 4.74 2.85
C LEU A 75 -3.77 4.54 3.83
N LEU A 76 -2.80 3.67 3.48
CA LEU A 76 -1.60 3.47 4.27
C LEU A 76 -0.77 4.76 4.37
N LEU A 77 -0.59 5.47 3.26
CA LEU A 77 0.17 6.72 3.20
C LEU A 77 -0.44 7.80 4.10
N GLU A 78 -1.76 7.99 4.03
CA GLU A 78 -2.48 8.95 4.85
C GLU A 78 -2.40 8.59 6.33
N ALA A 79 -2.57 7.30 6.67
CA ALA A 79 -2.45 6.84 8.05
C ALA A 79 -1.02 7.02 8.60
N ALA A 80 0.02 6.74 7.80
CA ALA A 80 1.41 6.91 8.20
C ALA A 80 1.78 8.39 8.38
N LYS A 81 1.31 9.25 7.47
CA LYS A 81 1.50 10.71 7.58
C LYS A 81 0.77 11.28 8.80
N ALA A 82 -0.46 10.85 9.06
CA ALA A 82 -1.24 11.26 10.22
C ALA A 82 -0.54 10.85 11.54
N HIS A 83 -0.10 9.60 11.63
CA HIS A 83 0.61 9.10 12.81
C HIS A 83 1.91 9.89 13.07
N ARG A 84 2.64 10.24 12.02
CA ARG A 84 3.87 11.03 12.12
C ARG A 84 3.60 12.50 12.47
N ALA A 85 2.50 13.08 11.98
CA ALA A 85 2.10 14.44 12.36
C ALA A 85 1.75 14.52 13.86
N GLU A 86 1.24 13.43 14.44
CA GLU A 86 0.94 13.31 15.86
C GLU A 86 2.17 12.99 16.73
N SER A 87 3.23 12.41 16.16
CA SER A 87 4.51 12.12 16.83
C SER A 87 5.69 12.80 16.12
N PRO A 88 5.87 14.13 16.30
CA PRO A 88 7.01 14.85 15.74
C PRO A 88 8.24 14.58 16.61
N ASN A 89 8.99 13.53 16.28
CA ASN A 89 10.32 13.30 16.85
C ASN A 89 11.39 13.77 15.86
#